data_AF-A0A415FB59-F1
#
_entry.id   AF-A0A415FB59-F1
#
_cell.length_a   1.000
_cell.length_b   1.000
_cell.length_c   1.000
_cell.angle_alpha   90.00
_cell.angle_beta   90.00
_cell.angle_gamma   90.00
#
_symmetry.space_group_name_H-M   'P 1'
#
loop_
_entity.id
_entity.type
_entity.pdbx_description
1 polymer ?
#
loop_
_entity_poly.entity_id
_entity_poly.type
_entity_poly.pdbx_seq_one_letter_code
_entity_poly.pdbx_strand_id
1 'polypeptide(L)'
;MAENFKTDFFTDRIGRGIQDIFQAQLDIATKRIYQKGRERKKVQGTGEIIQGRSGALMAALQNPNYSVVPDGEGVIAHSNLPLYTRFLDMKKHGNYQIYNRQIYGILYHDTLGKIKYEYQDYVRERIKEMFASSLK
;
A
#
# COMPACT_ATOMS: atom_id res chain seq x y z
N MET A 1 5.08 -4.23 29.73
CA MET A 1 4.30 -3.58 28.65
C MET A 1 3.22 -4.56 28.25
N ALA A 2 1.94 -4.18 28.30
CA ALA A 2 0.89 -4.99 27.69
C ALA A 2 1.05 -4.86 26.17
N GLU A 3 1.36 -5.95 25.49
CA GLU A 3 1.52 -5.98 24.04
C GLU A 3 0.16 -5.72 23.39
N ASN A 4 0.04 -4.64 22.62
CA ASN A 4 -1.23 -4.28 22.00
C ASN A 4 -1.32 -4.91 20.61
N PHE A 5 -1.49 -6.24 20.59
CA PHE A 5 -1.58 -7.04 19.36
C PHE A 5 -2.53 -6.46 18.32
N LYS A 6 -3.63 -5.86 18.78
CA LYS A 6 -4.61 -5.20 17.92
C LYS A 6 -3.95 -4.02 17.22
N THR A 7 -3.51 -3.01 17.97
CA THR A 7 -2.90 -1.81 17.40
C THR A 7 -1.68 -2.13 16.54
N ASP A 8 -0.85 -3.09 16.95
CA ASP A 8 0.32 -3.52 16.18
C ASP A 8 -0.08 -4.17 14.85
N PHE A 9 -1.09 -5.05 14.87
CA PHE A 9 -1.63 -5.67 13.65
C PHE A 9 -2.20 -4.65 12.68
N PHE A 10 -3.05 -3.73 13.16
CA PHE A 10 -3.65 -2.70 12.30
C PHE A 10 -2.57 -1.75 11.74
N THR A 11 -1.60 -1.36 12.56
CA THR A 11 -0.48 -0.51 12.14
C THR A 11 0.35 -1.17 11.05
N ASP A 12 0.71 -2.46 11.24
CA ASP A 12 1.44 -3.25 10.25
C ASP A 12 0.66 -3.37 8.93
N ARG A 13 -0.59 -3.81 8.99
CA ARG A 13 -1.39 -4.07 7.79
C ARG A 13 -1.66 -2.80 6.99
N ILE A 14 -2.03 -1.71 7.67
CA ILE A 14 -2.28 -0.42 7.01
C ILE A 14 -0.98 0.16 6.45
N GLY A 15 0.12 0.12 7.22
CA GLY A 15 1.44 0.58 6.78
C GLY A 15 1.91 -0.13 5.52
N ARG A 16 1.86 -1.46 5.49
CA ARG A 16 2.20 -2.25 4.30
C ARG A 16 1.27 -1.94 3.13
N GLY A 17 -0.03 -1.79 3.37
CA GLY A 17 -0.99 -1.42 2.33
C GLY A 17 -0.66 -0.10 1.65
N ILE A 18 -0.30 0.92 2.43
CA ILE A 18 0.11 2.23 1.89
C ILE A 18 1.42 2.11 1.09
N GLN A 19 2.40 1.39 1.62
CA GLN A 19 3.67 1.14 0.92
C GLN A 19 3.44 0.42 -0.42
N ASP A 20 2.64 -0.64 -0.43
CA ASP A 20 2.27 -1.39 -1.63
C ASP A 20 1.61 -0.49 -2.68
N ILE A 21 0.74 0.44 -2.26
CA ILE A 21 0.10 1.42 -3.15
C ILE A 21 1.16 2.30 -3.81
N PHE A 22 2.05 2.92 -3.03
CA PHE A 22 3.08 3.78 -3.60
C PHE A 22 4.04 3.01 -4.51
N GLN A 23 4.43 1.79 -4.13
CA GLN A 23 5.28 0.94 -4.95
C GLN A 23 4.59 0.55 -6.26
N ALA A 24 3.30 0.24 -6.24
CA ALA A 24 2.53 -0.06 -7.45
C ALA A 24 2.41 1.17 -8.36
N GLN A 25 2.21 2.36 -7.79
CA GLN A 25 2.19 3.60 -8.56
C GLN A 25 3.57 3.93 -9.13
N LEU A 26 4.65 3.66 -8.38
CA LEU A 26 6.02 3.82 -8.85
C LEU A 26 6.34 2.85 -10.01
N ASP A 27 5.93 1.58 -9.91
CA ASP A 27 6.07 0.59 -10.98
C ASP A 27 5.32 1.02 -12.27
N ILE A 28 4.16 1.69 -12.14
CA ILE A 28 3.45 2.28 -13.27
C ILE A 28 4.26 3.43 -13.88
N ALA A 29 4.69 4.38 -13.05
CA ALA A 29 5.37 5.58 -13.50
C ALA A 29 6.75 5.28 -14.14
N THR A 30 7.45 4.26 -13.65
CA THR A 30 8.83 3.93 -14.07
C THR A 30 8.90 2.84 -15.12
N LYS A 31 8.05 1.81 -15.00
CA LYS A 31 8.16 0.58 -15.82
C LYS A 31 6.91 0.32 -16.65
N ARG A 32 5.84 1.12 -16.52
CA ARG A 32 4.50 0.84 -17.05
C ARG A 32 3.93 -0.51 -16.59
N ILE A 33 4.37 -1.00 -15.43
CA ILE A 33 3.84 -2.22 -14.85
C ILE A 33 2.69 -1.84 -13.92
N TYR A 34 1.50 -2.34 -14.21
CA TYR A 34 0.33 -2.17 -13.33
C TYR A 34 -0.17 -3.52 -12.85
N GLN A 35 -0.82 -3.55 -11.69
CA GLN A 35 -1.45 -4.76 -11.16
C GLN A 35 -2.91 -4.83 -11.62
N LYS A 36 -3.36 -6.02 -12.02
CA LYS A 36 -4.74 -6.33 -12.46
C LYS A 36 -5.33 -7.50 -11.67
N GLY A 37 -6.65 -7.44 -11.47
CA GLY A 37 -7.43 -8.49 -10.81
C GLY A 37 -7.22 -8.55 -9.29
N ARG A 38 -7.95 -9.45 -8.63
CA ARG A 38 -7.82 -9.69 -7.17
C ARG A 38 -6.44 -10.22 -6.80
N GLU A 39 -5.86 -11.06 -7.66
CA GLU A 39 -4.53 -11.66 -7.46
C GLU A 39 -3.37 -10.68 -7.70
N ARG A 40 -3.65 -9.41 -8.01
CA ARG A 40 -2.64 -8.37 -8.24
C ARG A 40 -1.58 -8.78 -9.28
N LYS A 41 -1.99 -9.48 -10.35
CA LYS A 41 -1.08 -9.90 -11.42
C LYS A 41 -0.45 -8.68 -12.06
N LYS A 42 0.89 -8.64 -12.05
CA LYS A 42 1.67 -7.61 -12.73
C LYS A 42 1.55 -7.81 -14.24
N VAL A 43 1.12 -6.77 -14.93
CA VAL A 43 0.96 -6.77 -16.39
C VAL A 43 1.77 -5.62 -16.96
N GLN A 44 2.57 -5.92 -17.97
CA GLN A 44 3.32 -4.91 -18.72
C GLN A 44 2.36 -4.10 -19.59
N GLY A 45 2.37 -2.78 -19.43
CA GLY A 45 1.67 -1.87 -20.32
C GLY A 45 2.38 -1.76 -21.68
N THR A 46 1.59 -1.56 -22.74
CA THR A 46 2.08 -1.23 -24.08
C THR A 46 2.37 0.28 -24.21
N GLY A 47 3.26 0.65 -25.12
CA GLY A 47 3.64 2.04 -25.40
C GLY A 47 4.92 2.51 -24.69
N GLU A 48 5.36 3.72 -25.02
CA GLU A 48 6.60 4.29 -24.47
C GLU A 48 6.51 4.52 -22.97
N ILE A 49 7.56 4.14 -22.24
CA ILE A 49 7.77 4.64 -20.88
C ILE A 49 7.81 6.16 -21.01
N ILE A 50 6.83 6.84 -20.41
CA ILE A 50 6.76 8.29 -20.46
C ILE A 50 7.82 8.81 -19.48
N GLN A 51 9.09 8.70 -19.87
CA GLN A 51 10.19 9.31 -19.14
C GLN A 51 9.94 10.82 -19.11
N GLY A 52 9.85 11.37 -17.90
CA GLY A 52 10.11 12.79 -17.71
C GLY A 52 8.94 13.74 -17.50
N ARG A 53 7.80 13.35 -16.91
CA ARG A 53 6.82 14.38 -16.45
C ARG A 53 6.47 14.36 -14.97
N SER A 54 7.48 14.88 -14.26
CA SER A 54 7.48 15.76 -13.09
C SER A 54 8.34 15.14 -12.00
N GLY A 55 9.49 15.77 -11.74
CA GLY A 55 10.32 15.41 -10.58
C GLY A 55 9.48 15.35 -9.31
N ALA A 56 8.42 16.17 -9.23
CA ALA A 56 7.42 16.13 -8.17
C ALA A 56 6.65 14.80 -8.04
N LEU A 57 6.15 14.20 -9.13
CA LEU A 57 5.48 12.88 -9.04
C LEU A 57 6.47 11.81 -8.62
N MET A 58 7.63 11.76 -9.27
CA MET A 58 8.67 10.77 -8.95
C MET A 58 9.17 10.91 -7.52
N ALA A 59 9.44 12.13 -7.05
CA ALA A 59 9.85 12.41 -5.69
C ALA A 59 8.77 12.01 -4.68
N ALA A 60 7.49 12.31 -4.95
CA ALA A 60 6.39 11.92 -4.09
C ALA A 60 6.15 10.41 -4.03
N LEU A 61 6.41 9.69 -5.13
CA LEU A 61 6.27 8.23 -5.17
C LEU A 61 7.49 7.50 -4.58
N GLN A 62 8.70 8.05 -4.72
CA GLN A 62 9.94 7.50 -4.15
C GLN A 62 10.07 7.78 -2.66
N ASN A 63 9.59 8.95 -2.21
CA ASN A 63 9.61 9.37 -0.82
C ASN A 63 8.17 9.69 -0.37
N PRO A 64 7.31 8.65 -0.22
CA PRO A 64 5.94 8.86 0.17
C PRO A 64 5.85 9.42 1.58
N ASN A 65 5.16 10.56 1.73
CA ASN A 65 4.83 11.13 3.02
C ASN A 65 3.51 10.51 3.52
N TYR A 66 3.64 9.57 4.45
CA TYR A 66 2.53 8.95 5.14
C TYR A 66 2.87 8.74 6.62
N SER A 67 1.83 8.67 7.45
CA SER A 67 1.93 8.31 8.85
C SER A 67 0.87 7.27 9.18
N VAL A 68 1.19 6.38 10.11
CA VAL A 68 0.26 5.42 10.69
C VAL A 68 0.47 5.48 12.19
N VAL A 69 -0.50 6.01 12.92
CA VAL A 69 -0.37 6.35 14.34
C VAL A 69 -1.53 5.72 15.11
N PRO A 70 -1.27 5.10 16.27
CA PRO A 70 -2.32 4.69 17.19
C PRO A 70 -3.14 5.89 17.66
N ASP A 71 -4.46 5.75 17.67
CA ASP A 71 -5.38 6.75 18.20
C ASP A 71 -6.31 6.08 19.20
N GLY A 72 -5.84 5.93 20.45
CA GLY A 72 -6.56 5.45 21.65
C GLY A 72 -7.36 4.15 21.52
N GLU A 73 -8.37 4.15 20.66
CA GLU A 73 -9.28 3.06 20.31
C GLU A 73 -8.88 2.31 19.01
N GLY A 74 -7.97 2.85 18.21
CA GLY A 74 -7.62 2.31 16.90
C GLY A 74 -6.31 2.81 16.31
N VAL A 75 -6.27 2.89 14.97
CA VAL A 75 -5.12 3.33 14.19
C VAL A 75 -5.62 4.30 13.12
N ILE A 76 -5.01 5.48 13.06
CA ILE A 76 -5.25 6.47 12.01
C ILE A 76 -4.07 6.46 11.05
N ALA A 77 -4.36 6.46 9.76
CA ALA A 77 -3.34 6.61 8.73
C ALA A 77 -3.60 7.82 7.85
N HIS A 78 -2.57 8.63 7.67
CA HIS A 78 -2.55 9.77 6.75
C HIS A 78 -1.58 9.48 5.62
N SER A 79 -1.94 9.84 4.40
CA SER A 79 -1.05 9.68 3.24
C SER A 79 -1.31 10.80 2.23
N ASN A 80 -0.23 11.44 1.78
CA ASN A 80 -0.30 12.48 0.76
C ASN A 80 -0.14 11.86 -0.62
N LEU A 81 -1.26 11.69 -1.32
CA LEU A 81 -1.28 11.24 -2.70
C LEU A 81 -1.15 12.43 -3.66
N PRO A 82 -0.23 12.40 -4.64
CA PRO A 82 0.00 13.53 -5.54
C PRO A 82 -1.09 13.57 -6.63
N LEU A 83 -2.30 14.03 -6.26
CA LEU A 83 -3.52 13.94 -7.07
C LEU A 83 -3.38 14.62 -8.44
N TYR A 84 -2.90 15.86 -8.47
CA TYR A 84 -2.81 16.65 -9.70
C TYR A 84 -1.82 16.05 -10.70
N THR A 85 -0.62 15.69 -10.26
CA THR A 85 0.40 15.12 -11.15
C THR A 85 0.01 13.73 -11.64
N ARG A 86 -0.62 12.89 -10.80
CA ARG A 86 -1.23 11.62 -11.22
C ARG A 86 -2.31 11.82 -12.29
N PHE A 87 -3.16 12.82 -12.13
CA PHE A 87 -4.21 13.13 -13.10
C PHE A 87 -3.64 13.51 -14.46
N LEU A 88 -2.62 14.38 -14.49
CA LEU A 88 -1.95 14.75 -15.74
C LEU A 88 -1.34 13.54 -16.45
N ASP A 89 -0.71 12.65 -15.69
CA ASP A 89 -0.12 11.44 -16.26
C ASP A 89 -1.20 10.48 -16.80
N MET A 90 -2.29 10.29 -16.05
CA MET A 90 -3.45 9.51 -16.50
C MET A 90 -4.09 10.06 -17.79
N LYS A 91 -4.23 11.39 -17.87
CA LYS A 91 -4.76 12.08 -19.07
C LYS A 91 -3.90 11.79 -20.29
N LYS A 92 -2.57 11.84 -20.15
CA LYS A 92 -1.63 11.55 -21.24
C LYS A 92 -1.67 10.07 -21.66
N HIS A 93 -1.83 9.16 -20.70
CA HIS A 93 -2.00 7.74 -20.98
C HIS A 93 -3.35 7.38 -21.62
N GLY A 94 -4.31 8.30 -21.64
CA GLY A 94 -5.69 8.00 -22.03
C GLY A 94 -6.37 7.00 -21.09
N ASN A 95 -5.82 6.81 -19.88
CA ASN A 95 -6.29 5.82 -18.92
C ASN A 95 -6.41 6.42 -17.53
N TYR A 96 -7.62 6.86 -17.19
CA TYR A 96 -7.93 7.50 -15.90
C TYR A 96 -8.02 6.53 -14.71
N GLN A 97 -7.73 5.25 -14.94
CA GLN A 97 -7.84 4.22 -13.91
C GLN A 97 -6.48 3.67 -13.46
N ILE A 98 -5.36 3.94 -14.14
CA ILE A 98 -4.08 3.25 -13.88
C ILE A 98 -3.65 3.35 -12.42
N TYR A 99 -3.60 4.56 -11.85
CA TYR A 99 -3.22 4.76 -10.45
C TYR A 99 -4.37 4.47 -9.48
N ASN A 100 -5.60 4.86 -9.85
CA ASN A 100 -6.79 4.69 -8.99
C ASN A 100 -7.06 3.20 -8.71
N ARG A 101 -6.91 2.35 -9.72
CA ARG A 101 -7.09 0.90 -9.58
C ARG A 101 -6.09 0.28 -8.59
N GLN A 102 -4.87 0.79 -8.50
CA GLN A 102 -3.90 0.29 -7.51
C GLN A 102 -4.36 0.61 -6.09
N ILE A 103 -4.87 1.83 -5.86
CA ILE A 103 -5.41 2.22 -4.56
C ILE A 103 -6.58 1.31 -4.17
N TYR A 104 -7.60 1.23 -5.03
CA TYR A 104 -8.79 0.43 -4.71
C TYR A 104 -8.46 -1.05 -4.56
N GLY A 105 -7.63 -1.58 -5.48
CA GLY A 105 -7.19 -2.97 -5.48
C GLY A 105 -6.44 -3.36 -4.21
N ILE A 106 -5.47 -2.56 -3.81
CA ILE A 106 -4.65 -2.87 -2.63
C ILE A 106 -5.43 -2.57 -1.36
N LEU A 107 -6.06 -1.40 -1.24
CA LEU A 107 -6.74 -1.02 0.00
C LEU A 107 -7.94 -1.92 0.30
N TYR A 108 -8.89 -2.03 -0.63
CA TYR A 108 -10.16 -2.70 -0.35
C TYR A 108 -10.11 -4.20 -0.55
N HIS A 109 -9.36 -4.70 -1.53
CA HIS A 109 -9.32 -6.12 -1.84
C HIS A 109 -8.17 -6.88 -1.16
N ASP A 110 -7.11 -6.19 -0.74
CA ASP A 110 -6.00 -6.82 -0.01
C ASP A 110 -5.97 -6.34 1.45
N THR A 111 -5.57 -5.10 1.73
CA THR A 111 -5.33 -4.60 3.09
C THR A 111 -6.53 -4.75 4.03
N LEU A 112 -7.70 -4.21 3.67
CA LEU A 112 -8.90 -4.30 4.51
C LEU A 112 -9.45 -5.74 4.59
N GLY A 113 -9.26 -6.53 3.53
CA GLY A 113 -9.60 -7.96 3.53
C GLY A 113 -8.76 -8.72 4.56
N LYS A 114 -7.43 -8.54 4.53
CA LYS A 114 -6.50 -9.14 5.49
C LYS A 114 -6.81 -8.70 6.92
N ILE A 115 -7.09 -7.41 7.11
CA ILE A 115 -7.49 -6.90 8.42
C ILE A 115 -8.72 -7.63 8.97
N LYS A 116 -9.71 -7.89 8.11
CA LYS A 116 -10.96 -8.55 8.51
C LYS A 116 -10.76 -10.03 8.85
N TYR A 117 -9.88 -10.74 8.15
CA TYR A 117 -9.82 -12.20 8.20
C TYR A 117 -8.56 -12.78 8.86
N GLU A 118 -7.43 -12.06 8.89
CA GLU A 118 -6.13 -12.62 9.33
C GLU A 118 -5.75 -12.27 10.78
N TYR A 119 -6.57 -11.49 11.50
CA TYR A 119 -6.20 -11.06 12.86
C TYR A 119 -6.01 -12.24 13.82
N GLN A 120 -6.88 -13.25 13.73
CA GLN A 120 -6.78 -14.44 14.58
C GLN A 120 -5.48 -15.21 14.35
N ASP A 121 -5.09 -15.38 13.08
CA ASP A 121 -3.86 -16.07 12.72
C ASP A 121 -2.63 -15.29 13.18
N TYR A 122 -2.64 -13.97 13.02
CA TYR A 122 -1.59 -13.09 13.52
C TYR A 122 -1.38 -13.23 15.04
N VAL A 123 -2.46 -13.18 15.83
CA VAL A 123 -2.38 -13.35 17.28
C VAL A 123 -1.83 -14.72 17.65
N ARG A 124 -2.27 -15.77 16.96
CA ARG A 124 -1.80 -17.14 17.20
C ARG A 124 -0.30 -17.29 16.91
N GLU A 125 0.19 -16.70 15.82
CA GLU A 125 1.62 -16.71 15.48
C GLU A 125 2.45 -15.96 16.52
N ARG A 126 2.03 -14.75 16.93
CA ARG A 126 2.74 -13.98 17.97
C ARG A 126 2.81 -14.70 19.29
N ILE A 127 1.71 -15.30 19.74
CA ILE A 127 1.71 -16.08 20.99
C ILE A 127 2.70 -17.26 20.91
N LYS A 128 2.74 -17.97 19.76
CA LYS A 128 3.72 -19.06 19.56
C LYS A 128 5.16 -18.56 19.63
N GLU A 129 5.47 -17.43 19.00
CA GLU A 129 6.79 -16.81 19.04
C GLU A 129 7.20 -16.41 20.46
N MET A 130 6.28 -15.83 21.23
CA MET A 130 6.52 -15.48 22.63
C MET A 130 6.89 -16.72 23.45
N PHE A 131 6.10 -17.79 23.35
CA PHE A 131 6.41 -19.04 24.05
C PHE A 131 7.77 -19.61 23.64
N ALA A 132 8.06 -19.67 22.35
CA ALA A 132 9.35 -20.14 21.85
C ALA A 132 10.53 -19.28 22.34
N SER A 133 10.33 -17.97 22.48
CA SER A 133 11.35 -17.06 23.01
C SER A 133 11.58 -17.19 24.51
N SER A 134 10.52 -17.52 25.28
CA SER A 134 10.59 -17.72 26.74
C SER A 134 11.22 -19.06 27.16
N LEU A 135 11.32 -20.01 26.24
CA LEU A 135 11.92 -21.33 26.44
C LEU A 135 13.43 -21.35 26.14
N LYS A 136 14.00 -20.22 25.69
CA LYS A 136 15.43 -20.01 25.52
C LYS A 136 16.00 -19.26 26.72
#